data_AF-A0A3R6JDC3-F1
#
_entry.id   AF-A0A3R6JDC3-F1
#
_cell.length_a   1.000
_cell.length_b   1.000
_cell.length_c   1.000
_cell.angle_alpha   90.00
_cell.angle_beta   90.00
_cell.angle_gamma   90.00
#
_symmetry.space_group_name_H-M   'P 1'
#
loop_
_entity.id
_entity.type
_entity.pdbx_description
1 polymer ?
#
loop_
_entity_poly.entity_id
_entity_poly.type
_entity_poly.pdbx_seq_one_letter_code
_entity_poly.pdbx_strand_id
1 'polypeptide(L)' 'MPRPKKDGRYLNLYLDKTLHEEFEQFCENLGQTKTIATERALRMYMDAMKQNPEQLLKNKEER' A
#
# COMPACT_ATOMS: atom_id res chain seq x y z
N MET A 1 -19.81 -23.47 -1.35
CA MET A 1 -20.34 -22.30 -0.62
C MET A 1 -19.92 -21.04 -1.36
N PRO A 2 -20.85 -20.13 -1.71
CA PRO A 2 -20.47 -18.86 -2.29
C PRO A 2 -19.64 -18.08 -1.26
N ARG A 3 -18.36 -17.86 -1.56
CA ARG A 3 -17.49 -17.06 -0.68
C ARG A 3 -18.13 -15.68 -0.53
N PRO A 4 -18.29 -15.15 0.70
CA PRO A 4 -18.80 -13.79 0.88
C PRO A 4 -17.95 -12.86 0.02
N LYS A 5 -18.59 -12.12 -0.88
CA LYS A 5 -17.92 -11.11 -1.69
C LYS A 5 -17.30 -10.12 -0.70
N LYS A 6 -15.98 -10.10 -0.61
CA LYS A 6 -15.24 -9.05 0.09
C LYS A 6 -15.67 -7.74 -0.58
N ASP A 7 -16.22 -6.78 0.17
CA ASP A 7 -16.52 -5.42 -0.31
C ASP A 7 -15.22 -4.68 -0.65
N GLY A 8 -14.60 -5.09 -1.76
CA GLY A 8 -13.37 -4.53 -2.29
C GLY A 8 -13.69 -3.56 -3.42
N ARG A 9 -13.11 -2.36 -3.35
CA ARG A 9 -13.05 -1.44 -4.49
C ARG A 9 -11.70 -1.57 -5.16
N TYR A 10 -11.68 -1.53 -6.50
CA TYR A 10 -10.44 -1.49 -7.26
C TYR A 10 -9.72 -0.17 -7.00
N LEU A 11 -8.43 -0.26 -6.69
CA LEU A 11 -7.53 0.87 -6.60
C LEU A 11 -6.63 0.84 -7.84
N ASN A 12 -6.94 1.69 -8.82
CA ASN A 12 -6.11 1.83 -10.02
C ASN A 12 -5.06 2.91 -9.77
N LEU A 13 -3.78 2.55 -9.82
CA LEU A 13 -2.65 3.46 -9.62
C LEU A 13 -1.71 3.34 -10.80
N TYR A 14 -1.22 4.48 -11.26
CA TYR A 14 -0.12 4.55 -12.20
C TYR A 14 1.16 4.80 -11.42
N LEU A 15 1.97 3.76 -11.26
CA LEU A 15 3.25 3.80 -10.55
C LEU A 15 4.38 3.86 -11.58
N ASP A 16 5.54 4.34 -11.13
CA ASP A 16 6.76 4.17 -11.91
C ASP A 16 7.03 2.69 -12.17
N LYS A 17 7.53 2.36 -13.37
CA LYS A 17 7.78 0.98 -13.77
C LYS A 17 8.76 0.29 -12.82
N THR A 18 9.85 0.97 -12.46
CA THR A 18 10.89 0.42 -11.59
C THR A 18 10.33 0.08 -10.21
N LEU A 19 9.54 1.01 -9.64
CA LEU A 19 8.88 0.82 -8.36
C LEU A 19 7.87 -0.34 -8.39
N HIS A 20 7.12 -0.48 -9.48
CA HIS A 20 6.18 -1.59 -9.63
C HIS A 20 6.90 -2.95 -9.72
N GLU A 21 8.03 -3.02 -10.44
CA GLU A 21 8.85 -4.23 -10.54
C GLU A 21 9.47 -4.61 -9.17
N GLU A 22 10.02 -3.64 -8.44
CA GLU A 22 10.51 -3.86 -7.07
C GLU A 22 9.39 -4.35 -6.13
N PHE A 23 8.21 -3.75 -6.22
CA PHE A 23 7.06 -4.15 -5.42
C PHE A 23 6.58 -5.56 -5.77
N GLU A 24 6.58 -5.94 -7.05
CA GLU A 24 6.23 -7.28 -7.49
C GLU A 24 7.19 -8.33 -6.91
N GLN A 25 8.50 -8.10 -7.02
CA GLN A 25 9.52 -8.98 -6.44
C GLN A 25 9.39 -9.07 -4.91
N PHE A 26 9.10 -7.96 -4.24
CA PHE A 26 8.86 -7.95 -2.80
C PHE A 26 7.66 -8.83 -2.41
N CYS A 27 6.57 -8.76 -3.19
CA CYS A 27 5.40 -9.61 -2.98
C CYS A 27 5.71 -11.10 -3.20
N GLU A 28 6.47 -11.43 -4.25
CA GLU A 28 6.90 -12.80 -4.55
C GLU A 28 7.78 -13.37 -3.43
N ASN A 29 8.76 -12.61 -2.96
CA ASN A 29 9.66 -13.01 -1.88
C ASN A 29 8.92 -13.28 -0.55
N LEU A 30 7.88 -12.51 -0.26
CA LEU A 30 7.05 -12.68 0.93
C LEU A 30 5.95 -13.74 0.76
N GLY A 31 5.77 -14.28 -0.45
CA GLY A 31 4.69 -15.21 -0.77
C GLY A 31 3.30 -14.58 -0.61
N GLN A 32 3.18 -13.27 -0.72
CA GLN A 32 1.91 -12.54 -0.58
C GLN A 32 1.40 -12.09 -1.95
N THR A 33 0.07 -12.05 -2.12
CA THR A 33 -0.50 -11.43 -3.33
C THR A 33 -0.28 -9.92 -3.28
N LYS A 34 -0.10 -9.30 -4.46
CA LYS A 34 0.03 -7.84 -4.59
C LYS A 34 -1.08 -7.08 -3.84
N THR A 35 -2.31 -7.60 -3.86
CA THR A 35 -3.45 -7.04 -3.14
C THR A 35 -3.20 -7.00 -1.63
N ILE A 36 -2.79 -8.12 -1.03
CA ILE A 36 -2.55 -8.20 0.42
C ILE A 36 -1.36 -7.33 0.82
N ALA A 37 -0.28 -7.37 0.03
CA ALA A 37 0.89 -6.55 0.27
C ALA A 37 0.55 -5.05 0.21
N THR A 38 -0.27 -4.63 -0.77
CA THR A 38 -0.73 -3.24 -0.91
C THR A 38 -1.65 -2.84 0.25
N GLU A 39 -2.63 -3.68 0.60
CA GLU A 39 -3.52 -3.45 1.76
C GLU A 39 -2.70 -3.26 3.05
N ARG A 40 -1.67 -4.10 3.26
CA ARG A 40 -0.81 -4.05 4.44
C ARG A 40 0.07 -2.81 4.45
N ALA A 41 0.71 -2.48 3.33
CA ALA A 41 1.56 -1.29 3.20
C ALA A 41 0.75 -0.01 3.45
N LEU A 42 -0.44 0.11 2.84
CA LEU A 42 -1.33 1.24 3.05
C LEU A 42 -1.78 1.36 4.50
N ARG A 43 -2.13 0.24 5.15
CA ARG A 43 -2.54 0.23 6.55
C ARG A 43 -1.40 0.64 7.47
N MET A 44 -0.19 0.12 7.25
CA MET A 44 1.00 0.51 8.01
C MET A 44 1.31 1.99 7.85
N TYR A 45 1.24 2.50 6.61
CA TYR A 45 1.43 3.93 6.34
C TYR A 45 0.39 4.78 7.06
N MET A 46 -0.90 4.46 6.92
CA MET A 46 -1.99 5.18 7.60
C MET A 46 -1.88 5.11 9.13
N ASP A 47 -1.46 3.97 9.69
CA ASP A 47 -1.29 3.81 11.13
C ASP A 47 -0.11 4.66 11.63
N ALA A 48 1.03 4.62 10.94
CA ALA A 48 2.18 5.47 11.23
C ALA A 48 1.81 6.97 11.14
N MET A 49 1.00 7.36 10.14
CA MET A 49 0.51 8.73 10.01
C MET A 49 -0.42 9.16 11.15
N LYS A 50 -1.25 8.24 11.66
CA LYS A 50 -2.12 8.51 12.82
C LYS A 50 -1.32 8.63 14.12
N GLN A 51 -0.25 7.86 14.27
CA GLN A 51 0.59 7.88 15.46
C GLN A 51 1.48 9.14 15.52
N ASN A 52 1.99 9.63 14.37
CA ASN A 52 2.85 10.81 14.29
C ASN A 52 2.36 11.83 13.23
N PRO A 53 1.27 12.58 13.49
CA PRO A 53 0.73 13.57 12.56
C PRO A 53 1.69 14.72 12.23
N GLU A 54 2.65 15.04 13.12
CA GLU A 54 3.60 16.14 12.96
C GLU A 54 4.69 15.89 11.91
N GLN A 55 5.03 14.63 11.60
CA GLN A 55 5.94 14.26 10.51
C GLN A 55 5.34 14.57 9.11
N LEU A 56 4.02 14.71 9.03
CA LEU A 56 3.31 14.93 7.78
C LEU A 56 3.40 16.38 7.28
N LEU A 57 3.44 17.35 8.20
CA LEU A 57 3.57 18.77 7.87
C LEU A 57 4.94 19.08 7.26
N LYS A 58 6.00 18.47 7.80
CA LYS A 58 7.38 18.65 7.29
C LYS A 58 7.57 18.17 5.85
N ASN A 59 6.99 17.03 5.49
CA ASN A 59 7.10 16.49 4.11
C ASN A 59 6.22 17.23 3.08
N LYS A 60 5.25 18.04 3.53
CA LYS A 60 4.42 18.89 2.65
C LYS A 60 5.05 20.26 2.40
N GLU A 61 5.85 20.77 3.33
CA GLU A 61 6.51 22.08 3.21
C GLU A 61 7.77 22.04 2.32
N GLU A 62 8.32 20.86 2.02
CA GLU A 62 9.49 20.68 1.14
C GLU A 62 9.13 20.35 -0.33
N ARG A 63 7.86 20.51 -0.76
CA ARG A 63 7.45 20.36 -2.17
C ARG A 63 6.97 21.64 -2.82
#